data_AF-A0A2C6BVS3-F1
#
_entry.id   AF-A0A2C6BVS3-F1
#
_cell.length_a   1.000
_cell.length_b   1.000
_cell.length_c   1.000
_cell.angle_alpha   90.00
_cell.angle_beta   90.00
_cell.angle_gamma   90.00
#
_symmetry.space_group_name_H-M   'P 1'
#
loop_
_entity.id
_entity.type
_entity.pdbx_description
1 polymer ?
#
loop_
_entity_poly.entity_id
_entity_poly.type
_entity_poly.pdbx_seq_one_letter_code
_entity_poly.pdbx_strand_id
1 'polypeptide(L)'
;MSKIAFLVSGERMFKKIKKYIDIENIIVVETTISNALEKAKELIDEGVKVILTKLAIKMKIEDEIDVPVLSIENNISDYIELLKEIDIKSNKIAFVDYIEASESLVNLAKIVSNDIVFRTFTSKEECETIVKELKNKSYTVLIGSALTKKYAYKYGLKSYELEISKDSISMYIEIAEQMIKFTDLKKSKDRVLKSLEIMIDNYLKNEEKMEKNIFDKVTMNDVEKDKLIEGLKRNAFSLSNTAKDLGMSRTTLWRKLKKFNIIVE
;
A
#
# COMPACT_ATOMS: atom_id res chain seq x y z
N MET A 1 -18.72 6.82 0.02
CA MET A 1 -17.73 6.37 -0.98
C MET A 1 -17.15 5.07 -0.50
N SER A 2 -17.46 4.00 -1.22
CA SER A 2 -17.00 2.65 -0.91
C SER A 2 -15.49 2.56 -1.09
N LYS A 3 -14.78 2.00 -0.11
CA LYS A 3 -13.31 1.93 -0.13
C LYS A 3 -12.76 0.58 -0.58
N ILE A 4 -13.61 -0.45 -0.68
CA ILE A 4 -13.24 -1.82 -0.98
C ILE A 4 -14.10 -2.31 -2.14
N ALA A 5 -13.48 -3.01 -3.10
CA ALA A 5 -14.21 -3.69 -4.17
C ALA A 5 -13.83 -5.16 -4.28
N PHE A 6 -14.84 -6.03 -4.38
CA PHE A 6 -14.68 -7.39 -4.86
C PHE A 6 -14.79 -7.38 -6.38
N LEU A 7 -13.71 -7.76 -7.07
CA LEU A 7 -13.68 -7.89 -8.52
C LEU A 7 -13.55 -9.38 -8.85
N VAL A 8 -14.65 -10.07 -9.15
CA VAL A 8 -14.68 -11.54 -9.19
C VAL A 8 -15.18 -12.06 -10.53
N SER A 9 -14.72 -13.25 -10.92
CA SER A 9 -15.28 -13.96 -12.06
C SER A 9 -16.31 -14.99 -11.65
N GLY A 10 -17.41 -15.05 -12.39
CA GLY A 10 -18.45 -16.06 -12.24
C GLY A 10 -19.61 -15.64 -11.33
N GLU A 11 -20.81 -15.76 -11.89
CA GLU A 11 -22.09 -15.39 -11.28
C GLU A 11 -22.31 -16.00 -9.87
N ARG A 12 -21.87 -17.25 -9.64
CA ARG A 12 -22.04 -17.92 -8.34
C ARG A 12 -21.30 -17.19 -7.22
N MET A 13 -20.02 -16.87 -7.44
CA MET A 13 -19.19 -16.16 -6.46
C MET A 13 -19.73 -14.75 -6.25
N PHE A 14 -20.09 -14.06 -7.33
CA PHE A 14 -20.71 -12.74 -7.27
C PHE A 14 -21.97 -12.74 -6.39
N LYS A 15 -22.92 -13.66 -6.64
CA LYS A 15 -24.17 -13.78 -5.87
C LYS A 15 -23.89 -14.14 -4.41
N LYS A 16 -22.94 -15.05 -4.15
CA LYS A 16 -22.58 -15.46 -2.80
C LYS A 16 -22.02 -14.29 -1.99
N ILE A 17 -21.12 -13.52 -2.57
CA ILE A 17 -20.54 -12.34 -1.92
C ILE A 17 -21.61 -11.28 -1.68
N LYS A 18 -22.44 -10.95 -2.69
CA LYS A 18 -23.56 -10.02 -2.52
C LYS A 18 -24.56 -10.45 -1.45
N LYS A 19 -24.82 -11.75 -1.30
CA LYS A 19 -25.71 -12.28 -0.25
C LYS A 19 -25.19 -11.97 1.16
N TYR A 20 -23.87 -11.94 1.33
CA TYR A 20 -23.22 -11.77 2.64
C TYR A 20 -22.79 -10.33 2.93
N ILE A 21 -22.83 -9.46 1.93
CA ILE A 21 -22.48 -8.04 2.05
C ILE A 21 -23.77 -7.23 2.06
N ASP A 22 -24.10 -6.68 3.23
CA ASP A 22 -25.13 -5.66 3.43
C ASP A 22 -24.51 -4.34 3.91
N ILE A 23 -23.30 -4.04 3.41
CA ILE A 23 -22.47 -2.92 3.88
C ILE A 23 -22.42 -1.87 2.78
N GLU A 24 -22.90 -0.65 3.07
CA GLU A 24 -22.95 0.49 2.13
C GLU A 24 -21.58 0.87 1.51
N ASN A 25 -20.47 0.37 2.05
CA ASN A 25 -19.11 0.75 1.67
C ASN A 25 -18.31 -0.30 0.87
N ILE A 26 -18.97 -1.34 0.35
CA ILE A 26 -18.31 -2.40 -0.44
C ILE A 26 -18.99 -2.56 -1.79
N ILE A 27 -18.20 -2.53 -2.86
CA ILE A 27 -18.67 -2.76 -4.23
C ILE A 27 -18.37 -4.21 -4.61
N VAL A 28 -19.28 -4.86 -5.33
CA VAL A 28 -19.06 -6.20 -5.89
C VAL A 28 -19.32 -6.12 -7.39
N VAL A 29 -18.29 -6.40 -8.19
CA VAL A 29 -18.32 -6.37 -9.66
C VAL A 29 -17.97 -7.75 -10.21
N GLU A 30 -18.79 -8.24 -11.12
CA GLU A 30 -18.46 -9.40 -11.93
C GLU A 30 -17.60 -8.98 -13.13
N THR A 31 -16.53 -9.74 -13.41
CA THR A 31 -15.63 -9.50 -14.54
C THR A 31 -15.11 -10.81 -15.15
N THR A 32 -14.47 -10.68 -16.30
CA THR A 32 -13.58 -11.69 -16.88
C THR A 32 -12.11 -11.28 -16.69
N ILE A 33 -11.17 -12.19 -16.95
CA ILE A 33 -9.74 -11.86 -16.96
C ILE A 33 -9.43 -10.82 -18.05
N SER A 34 -10.08 -10.89 -19.21
CA SER A 34 -9.84 -9.96 -20.32
C SER A 34 -10.20 -8.52 -19.96
N ASN A 35 -11.30 -8.33 -19.23
CA ASN A 35 -11.86 -7.00 -18.92
C ASN A 35 -11.51 -6.53 -17.50
N ALA A 36 -10.76 -7.34 -16.75
CA ALA A 36 -10.45 -7.06 -15.34
C ALA A 36 -9.70 -5.74 -15.15
N LEU A 37 -8.77 -5.39 -16.03
CA LEU A 37 -7.97 -4.17 -15.90
C LEU A 37 -8.81 -2.91 -16.10
N GLU A 38 -9.68 -2.91 -17.11
CA GLU A 38 -10.61 -1.79 -17.37
C GLU A 38 -11.53 -1.57 -16.16
N LYS A 39 -12.15 -2.66 -15.67
CA LYS A 39 -13.03 -2.61 -14.49
C LYS A 39 -12.30 -2.20 -13.22
N ALA A 40 -11.05 -2.62 -13.05
CA ALA A 40 -10.24 -2.19 -11.92
C ALA A 40 -9.97 -0.67 -11.96
N LYS A 41 -9.67 -0.11 -13.13
CA LYS A 41 -9.45 1.34 -13.30
C LYS A 41 -10.72 2.15 -13.04
N GLU A 42 -11.87 1.72 -13.57
CA GLU A 42 -13.18 2.34 -13.26
C GLU A 42 -13.44 2.39 -11.74
N LEU A 43 -13.20 1.28 -11.05
CA LEU A 43 -13.38 1.19 -9.59
C LEU A 43 -12.45 2.15 -8.83
N ILE A 44 -11.21 2.31 -9.29
CA ILE A 44 -10.25 3.23 -8.68
C ILE A 44 -10.70 4.68 -8.87
N ASP A 45 -11.19 5.03 -10.05
CA ASP A 45 -11.74 6.35 -10.35
C ASP A 45 -12.97 6.67 -9.48
N GLU A 46 -13.77 5.66 -9.11
CA GLU A 46 -14.87 5.75 -8.16
C GLU A 46 -14.41 5.89 -6.68
N GLY A 47 -13.11 5.80 -6.41
CA GLY A 47 -12.50 6.01 -5.10
C GLY A 47 -12.20 4.73 -4.31
N VAL A 48 -12.23 3.56 -4.96
CA VAL A 48 -11.82 2.29 -4.34
C VAL A 48 -10.34 2.36 -3.95
N LYS A 49 -10.05 1.91 -2.72
CA LYS A 49 -8.70 1.92 -2.13
C LYS A 49 -8.06 0.54 -2.01
N VAL A 50 -8.84 -0.54 -2.13
CA VAL A 50 -8.37 -1.95 -2.10
C VAL A 50 -9.26 -2.79 -3.00
N ILE A 51 -8.67 -3.65 -3.82
CA ILE A 51 -9.38 -4.64 -4.64
C ILE A 51 -9.15 -6.04 -4.05
N LEU A 52 -10.24 -6.79 -3.88
CA LEU A 52 -10.26 -8.19 -3.46
C LEU A 52 -10.64 -9.06 -4.67
N THR A 53 -9.81 -10.03 -5.04
CA THR A 53 -10.04 -10.83 -6.26
C THR A 53 -9.36 -12.21 -6.21
N LYS A 54 -9.63 -13.10 -7.17
CA LYS A 54 -8.92 -14.39 -7.32
C LYS A 54 -7.56 -14.20 -8.01
N LEU A 55 -6.61 -15.09 -7.74
CA LEU A 55 -5.22 -15.02 -8.21
C LEU A 55 -5.07 -14.69 -9.71
N ALA A 56 -5.85 -15.33 -10.59
CA ALA A 56 -5.75 -15.10 -12.03
C ALA A 56 -6.07 -13.65 -12.44
N ILE A 57 -7.04 -13.02 -11.79
CA ILE A 57 -7.37 -11.61 -12.02
C ILE A 57 -6.31 -10.71 -11.35
N LYS A 58 -5.87 -11.05 -10.13
CA LYS A 58 -4.80 -10.32 -9.44
C LYS A 58 -3.55 -10.21 -10.32
N MET A 59 -3.05 -11.33 -10.84
CA MET A 59 -1.89 -11.36 -11.73
C MET A 59 -2.07 -10.51 -13.00
N LYS A 60 -3.31 -10.29 -13.43
CA LYS A 60 -3.62 -9.50 -14.62
C LYS A 60 -3.60 -7.98 -14.36
N ILE A 61 -3.81 -7.54 -13.13
CA ILE A 61 -4.05 -6.12 -12.81
C ILE A 61 -3.03 -5.51 -11.85
N GLU A 62 -2.37 -6.29 -10.98
CA GLU A 62 -1.59 -5.76 -9.85
C GLU A 62 -0.41 -4.87 -10.27
N ASP A 63 0.27 -5.19 -11.38
CA ASP A 63 1.40 -4.39 -11.88
C ASP A 63 0.97 -3.12 -12.64
N GLU A 64 -0.32 -2.97 -12.94
CA GLU A 64 -0.86 -1.92 -13.82
C GLU A 64 -1.67 -0.86 -13.05
N ILE A 65 -1.79 -0.99 -11.73
CA ILE A 65 -2.59 -0.10 -10.85
C ILE A 65 -1.87 0.20 -9.53
N ASP A 66 -2.14 1.37 -8.96
CA ASP A 66 -1.49 1.83 -7.72
C ASP A 66 -2.23 1.41 -6.42
N VAL A 67 -3.37 0.74 -6.56
CA VAL A 67 -4.21 0.30 -5.44
C VAL A 67 -3.87 -1.15 -5.08
N PRO A 68 -3.71 -1.49 -3.79
CA PRO A 68 -3.41 -2.86 -3.37
C PRO A 68 -4.48 -3.86 -3.82
N VAL A 69 -4.01 -5.01 -4.32
CA VAL A 69 -4.85 -6.13 -4.78
C VAL A 69 -4.60 -7.36 -3.91
N LEU A 70 -5.62 -7.80 -3.19
CA LEU A 70 -5.55 -8.97 -2.32
C LEU A 70 -6.17 -10.20 -2.99
N SER A 71 -5.43 -11.31 -2.96
CA SER A 71 -5.94 -12.61 -3.42
C SER A 71 -6.88 -13.21 -2.39
N ILE A 72 -8.11 -13.51 -2.81
CA ILE A 72 -9.12 -14.23 -2.04
C ILE A 72 -8.89 -15.72 -2.26
N GLU A 73 -8.43 -16.40 -1.24
CA GLU A 73 -8.21 -17.84 -1.21
C GLU A 73 -9.27 -18.52 -0.35
N ASN A 74 -9.34 -19.84 -0.47
CA ASN A 74 -10.28 -20.60 0.33
C ASN A 74 -9.71 -20.91 1.70
N ASN A 75 -10.43 -20.55 2.75
CA ASN A 75 -10.02 -20.82 4.12
C ASN A 75 -10.73 -22.05 4.68
N ILE A 76 -10.27 -22.53 5.84
CA ILE A 76 -10.84 -23.69 6.54
C ILE A 76 -12.35 -23.56 6.78
N SER A 77 -12.85 -22.34 7.05
CA SER A 77 -14.29 -22.07 7.18
C SER A 77 -15.10 -22.44 5.93
N ASP A 78 -14.54 -22.27 4.73
CA ASP A 78 -15.19 -22.64 3.46
C ASP A 78 -15.36 -24.15 3.37
N TYR A 79 -14.32 -24.89 3.73
CA TYR A 79 -14.34 -26.34 3.74
C TYR A 79 -15.28 -26.89 4.81
N ILE A 80 -15.31 -26.28 5.99
CA ILE A 80 -16.26 -26.64 7.05
C ILE A 80 -17.70 -26.49 6.56
N GLU A 81 -18.03 -25.38 5.89
CA GLU A 81 -19.38 -25.15 5.41
C GLU A 81 -19.78 -26.15 4.32
N LEU A 82 -18.90 -26.43 3.37
CA LEU A 82 -19.13 -27.46 2.36
C LEU A 82 -19.33 -28.85 2.99
N LEU A 83 -18.48 -29.21 3.94
CA LEU A 83 -18.53 -30.52 4.58
C LEU A 83 -19.81 -30.72 5.40
N LYS A 84 -20.43 -29.65 5.94
CA LYS A 84 -21.77 -29.74 6.59
C LYS A 84 -22.88 -30.12 5.61
N GLU A 85 -22.76 -29.76 4.34
CA GLU A 85 -23.76 -30.05 3.30
C GLU A 85 -23.67 -31.49 2.76
N ILE A 86 -22.56 -32.18 3.04
CA ILE A 86 -22.29 -33.53 2.54
C ILE A 86 -22.56 -34.54 3.65
N ASP A 87 -23.24 -35.65 3.33
CA ASP A 87 -23.32 -36.80 4.25
C ASP A 87 -21.98 -37.55 4.27
N ILE A 88 -21.05 -37.09 5.10
CA ILE A 88 -19.69 -37.63 5.18
C ILE A 88 -19.68 -39.07 5.70
N LYS A 89 -20.62 -39.45 6.56
CA LYS A 89 -20.62 -40.78 7.19
C LYS A 89 -20.95 -41.89 6.22
N SER A 90 -21.77 -41.59 5.21
CA SER A 90 -22.23 -42.57 4.22
C SER A 90 -21.48 -42.49 2.89
N ASN A 91 -20.49 -41.59 2.76
CA ASN A 91 -19.81 -41.35 1.48
C ASN A 91 -18.29 -41.34 1.62
N LYS A 92 -17.62 -41.97 0.65
CA LYS A 92 -16.19 -41.79 0.45
C LYS A 92 -15.96 -40.55 -0.41
N ILE A 93 -15.19 -39.60 0.11
CA ILE A 93 -15.03 -38.26 -0.46
C ILE A 93 -13.60 -38.08 -0.96
N ALA A 94 -13.43 -37.53 -2.14
CA ALA A 94 -12.12 -37.13 -2.63
C ALA A 94 -12.10 -35.67 -3.05
N PHE A 95 -11.17 -34.91 -2.49
CA PHE A 95 -10.75 -33.62 -3.02
C PHE A 95 -9.80 -33.87 -4.19
N VAL A 96 -10.14 -33.31 -5.36
CA VAL A 96 -9.39 -33.49 -6.61
C VAL A 96 -9.22 -32.12 -7.24
N ASP A 97 -8.04 -31.52 -7.14
CA ASP A 97 -7.78 -30.16 -7.63
C ASP A 97 -6.35 -29.99 -8.17
N TYR A 98 -6.04 -28.80 -8.72
CA TYR A 98 -4.70 -28.46 -9.20
C TYR A 98 -3.71 -28.18 -8.07
N ILE A 99 -4.23 -27.71 -6.93
CA ILE A 99 -3.43 -27.24 -5.80
C ILE A 99 -3.46 -28.29 -4.71
N GLU A 100 -2.29 -28.54 -4.11
CA GLU A 100 -2.20 -29.43 -2.95
C GLU A 100 -3.01 -28.89 -1.77
N ALA A 101 -3.65 -29.81 -1.05
CA ALA A 101 -4.39 -29.44 0.15
C ALA A 101 -3.42 -28.96 1.23
N SER A 102 -3.78 -27.87 1.90
CA SER A 102 -3.02 -27.41 3.05
C SER A 102 -3.01 -28.44 4.17
N GLU A 103 -1.94 -28.48 4.95
CA GLU A 103 -1.82 -29.40 6.08
C GLU A 103 -2.99 -29.25 7.08
N SER A 104 -3.44 -28.02 7.32
CA SER A 104 -4.60 -27.74 8.16
C SER A 104 -5.88 -28.39 7.64
N LEU A 105 -6.10 -28.38 6.31
CA LEU A 105 -7.26 -29.04 5.70
C LEU A 105 -7.13 -30.57 5.78
N VAL A 106 -5.94 -31.11 5.55
CA VAL A 106 -5.67 -32.56 5.70
C VAL A 106 -5.95 -33.00 7.15
N ASN A 107 -5.53 -32.21 8.13
CA ASN A 107 -5.77 -32.51 9.55
C ASN A 107 -7.25 -32.40 9.91
N LEU A 108 -7.97 -31.39 9.40
CA LEU A 108 -9.43 -31.30 9.55
C LEU A 108 -10.11 -32.56 8.98
N ALA A 109 -9.75 -32.97 7.76
CA ALA A 109 -10.34 -34.14 7.12
C ALA A 109 -10.14 -35.41 7.95
N LYS A 110 -8.93 -35.63 8.50
CA LYS A 110 -8.65 -36.79 9.39
C LYS A 110 -9.51 -36.80 10.65
N ILE A 111 -9.80 -35.62 11.22
CA ILE A 111 -10.69 -35.50 12.39
C ILE A 111 -12.13 -35.88 12.01
N VAL A 112 -12.55 -35.50 10.80
CA VAL A 112 -13.93 -35.66 10.34
C VAL A 112 -14.20 -37.08 9.82
N SER A 113 -13.31 -37.66 9.00
CA SER A 113 -13.41 -39.03 8.50
C SER A 113 -12.12 -39.51 7.83
N ASN A 114 -11.73 -40.77 8.07
CA ASN A 114 -10.62 -41.43 7.39
C ASN A 114 -10.92 -41.76 5.90
N ASP A 115 -12.18 -41.62 5.47
CA ASP A 115 -12.62 -41.87 4.09
C ASP A 115 -12.53 -40.62 3.18
N ILE A 116 -11.89 -39.55 3.67
CA ILE A 116 -11.58 -38.35 2.89
C ILE A 116 -10.14 -38.44 2.38
N VAL A 117 -9.96 -38.30 1.07
CA VAL A 117 -8.63 -38.25 0.44
C VAL A 117 -8.43 -37.01 -0.40
N PHE A 118 -7.16 -36.67 -0.62
CA PHE A 118 -6.73 -35.56 -1.46
C PHE A 118 -5.94 -36.10 -2.64
N ARG A 119 -6.21 -35.58 -3.83
CA ARG A 119 -5.51 -35.89 -5.07
C ARG A 119 -5.27 -34.59 -5.83
N THR A 120 -4.08 -34.47 -6.41
CA THR A 120 -3.74 -33.38 -7.28
C THR A 120 -3.57 -33.84 -8.72
N PHE A 121 -3.76 -32.92 -9.65
CA PHE A 121 -3.49 -33.17 -11.07
C PHE A 121 -2.96 -31.92 -11.75
N THR A 122 -2.19 -32.12 -12.81
CA THR A 122 -1.56 -31.06 -13.60
C THR A 122 -2.12 -30.98 -15.03
N SER A 123 -2.81 -32.04 -15.46
CA SER A 123 -3.39 -32.13 -16.80
C SER A 123 -4.83 -32.64 -16.78
N LYS A 124 -5.52 -32.43 -17.90
CA LYS A 124 -6.90 -32.88 -18.08
C LYS A 124 -6.99 -34.41 -18.13
N GLU A 125 -6.01 -35.04 -18.76
CA GLU A 125 -5.89 -36.49 -18.90
C GLU A 125 -5.63 -37.16 -17.54
N GLU A 126 -4.78 -36.54 -16.71
CA GLU A 126 -4.51 -36.97 -15.35
C GLU A 126 -5.75 -36.84 -14.46
N CYS A 127 -6.48 -35.72 -14.54
CA CYS A 127 -7.75 -35.53 -13.84
C CYS A 127 -8.74 -36.65 -14.17
N GLU A 128 -8.93 -36.95 -15.47
CA GLU A 128 -9.82 -38.03 -15.90
C GLU A 128 -9.39 -39.40 -15.35
N THR A 129 -8.08 -39.66 -15.32
CA THR A 129 -7.51 -40.91 -14.81
C THR A 129 -7.78 -41.06 -13.32
N ILE A 130 -7.50 -40.02 -12.52
CA ILE A 130 -7.76 -40.00 -11.08
C ILE A 130 -9.24 -40.22 -10.78
N VAL A 131 -10.15 -39.58 -11.52
CA VAL A 131 -11.59 -39.74 -11.33
C VAL A 131 -12.03 -41.18 -11.58
N LYS A 132 -11.51 -41.85 -12.63
CA LYS A 132 -11.79 -43.28 -12.88
C LYS A 132 -11.28 -44.17 -11.76
N GLU A 133 -10.06 -43.92 -11.28
CA GLU A 133 -9.48 -44.68 -10.17
C GLU A 133 -10.30 -44.54 -8.88
N LEU A 134 -10.72 -43.31 -8.56
CA LEU A 134 -11.53 -43.02 -7.39
C LEU A 134 -12.90 -43.72 -7.47
N LYS A 135 -13.54 -43.72 -8.64
CA LYS A 135 -14.76 -44.50 -8.87
C LYS A 135 -14.54 -45.97 -8.58
N ASN A 136 -13.48 -46.57 -9.11
CA ASN A 136 -13.15 -47.99 -8.89
C ASN A 136 -12.85 -48.29 -7.41
N LYS A 137 -12.35 -47.30 -6.66
CA LYS A 137 -12.12 -47.38 -5.21
C LYS A 137 -13.35 -47.02 -4.37
N SER A 138 -14.54 -46.99 -4.99
CA SER A 138 -15.85 -46.72 -4.35
C SER A 138 -16.00 -45.32 -3.75
N TYR A 139 -15.28 -44.32 -4.27
CA TYR A 139 -15.56 -42.91 -3.97
C TYR A 139 -16.83 -42.49 -4.68
N THR A 140 -17.72 -41.82 -3.95
CA THR A 140 -19.06 -41.43 -4.45
C THR A 140 -19.19 -39.92 -4.62
N VAL A 141 -18.34 -39.13 -3.94
CA VAL A 141 -18.38 -37.67 -3.93
C VAL A 141 -17.01 -37.10 -4.26
N LEU A 142 -16.95 -36.22 -5.27
CA LEU A 142 -15.75 -35.48 -5.65
C LEU A 142 -15.89 -33.98 -5.40
N ILE A 143 -14.88 -33.37 -4.78
CA ILE A 143 -14.82 -31.93 -4.53
C ILE A 143 -13.66 -31.34 -5.33
N GLY A 144 -13.88 -30.26 -6.07
CA GLY A 144 -12.79 -29.57 -6.77
C GLY A 144 -13.27 -28.60 -7.84
N SER A 145 -12.36 -28.28 -8.76
CA SER A 145 -12.62 -27.34 -9.87
C SER A 145 -13.69 -27.81 -10.86
N ALA A 146 -14.07 -26.92 -11.78
CA ALA A 146 -15.00 -27.21 -12.87
C ALA A 146 -14.56 -28.44 -13.72
N LEU A 147 -13.26 -28.70 -13.82
CA LEU A 147 -12.74 -29.86 -14.55
C LEU A 147 -13.03 -31.18 -13.82
N THR A 148 -12.82 -31.19 -12.49
CA THR A 148 -13.17 -32.32 -11.62
C THR A 148 -14.66 -32.63 -11.73
N LYS A 149 -15.52 -31.60 -11.65
CA LYS A 149 -16.97 -31.75 -11.79
C LYS A 149 -17.39 -32.32 -13.15
N LYS A 150 -16.78 -31.83 -14.24
CA LYS A 150 -17.02 -32.35 -15.58
C LYS A 150 -16.78 -33.86 -15.64
N TYR A 151 -15.66 -34.32 -15.09
CA TYR A 151 -15.34 -35.75 -15.11
C TYR A 151 -16.15 -36.56 -14.11
N ALA A 152 -16.44 -36.03 -12.93
CA ALA A 152 -17.35 -36.65 -11.97
C ALA A 152 -18.69 -36.99 -12.63
N TYR A 153 -19.30 -36.02 -13.32
CA TYR A 153 -20.57 -36.23 -14.03
C TYR A 153 -20.45 -37.22 -15.19
N LYS A 154 -19.35 -37.16 -15.98
CA LYS A 154 -19.07 -38.14 -17.04
C LYS A 154 -19.09 -39.58 -16.50
N TYR A 155 -18.65 -39.78 -15.25
CA TYR A 155 -18.57 -41.11 -14.63
C TYR A 155 -19.70 -41.41 -13.62
N GLY A 156 -20.71 -40.55 -13.50
CA GLY A 156 -21.87 -40.76 -12.63
C GLY A 156 -21.58 -40.57 -11.13
N LEU A 157 -20.56 -39.78 -10.79
CA LEU A 157 -20.23 -39.41 -9.41
C LEU A 157 -20.91 -38.09 -9.04
N LYS A 158 -21.24 -37.92 -7.76
CA LYS A 158 -21.68 -36.63 -7.22
C LYS A 158 -20.46 -35.71 -7.16
N SER A 159 -20.68 -34.42 -7.43
CA SER A 159 -19.62 -33.43 -7.31
C SER A 159 -20.10 -32.12 -6.74
N TYR A 160 -19.22 -31.53 -5.92
CA TYR A 160 -19.40 -30.22 -5.32
C TYR A 160 -18.21 -29.32 -5.70
N GLU A 161 -18.50 -28.04 -5.87
CA GLU A 161 -17.49 -26.99 -5.98
C GLU A 161 -17.40 -26.28 -4.63
N LEU A 162 -16.20 -25.92 -4.21
CA LEU A 162 -16.00 -25.17 -2.99
C LEU A 162 -16.45 -23.72 -3.18
N GLU A 163 -17.36 -23.28 -2.32
CA GLU A 163 -17.83 -21.90 -2.28
C GLU A 163 -17.19 -21.13 -1.12
N ILE A 164 -17.07 -19.82 -1.26
CA ILE A 164 -16.58 -18.97 -0.19
C ILE A 164 -17.65 -18.79 0.91
N SER A 165 -17.23 -18.95 2.16
CA SER A 165 -18.04 -18.77 3.35
C SER A 165 -18.18 -17.29 3.72
N LYS A 166 -19.18 -16.97 4.55
CA LYS A 166 -19.34 -15.64 5.13
C LYS A 166 -18.11 -15.24 5.96
N ASP A 167 -17.57 -16.17 6.74
CA ASP A 167 -16.40 -15.92 7.60
C ASP A 167 -15.16 -15.54 6.79
N SER A 168 -14.91 -16.23 5.66
CA SER A 168 -13.82 -15.87 4.74
C SER A 168 -14.02 -14.47 4.15
N ILE A 169 -15.24 -14.15 3.71
CA ILE A 169 -15.55 -12.80 3.19
C ILE A 169 -15.29 -11.74 4.26
N SER A 170 -15.78 -11.96 5.49
CA SER A 170 -15.55 -11.04 6.61
C SER A 170 -14.07 -10.87 6.93
N MET A 171 -13.30 -11.95 6.95
CA MET A 171 -11.85 -11.90 7.14
C MET A 171 -11.14 -11.04 6.08
N TYR A 172 -11.46 -11.25 4.79
CA TYR A 172 -10.84 -10.46 3.71
C TYR A 172 -11.24 -8.98 3.74
N ILE A 173 -12.47 -8.67 4.16
CA ILE A 173 -12.92 -7.30 4.38
C ILE A 173 -12.11 -6.66 5.53
N GLU A 174 -11.97 -7.35 6.66
CA GLU A 174 -11.20 -6.85 7.80
C GLU A 174 -9.74 -6.57 7.43
N ILE A 175 -9.11 -7.49 6.68
CA ILE A 175 -7.74 -7.30 6.18
C ILE A 175 -7.67 -6.05 5.29
N ALA A 176 -8.63 -5.87 4.37
CA ALA A 176 -8.68 -4.69 3.51
C ALA A 176 -8.87 -3.39 4.29
N GLU A 177 -9.73 -3.39 5.32
CA GLU A 177 -9.93 -2.23 6.20
C GLU A 177 -8.64 -1.88 6.96
N GLN A 178 -7.90 -2.88 7.44
CA GLN A 178 -6.59 -2.67 8.08
C GLN A 178 -5.57 -2.09 7.09
N MET A 179 -5.53 -2.56 5.84
CA MET A 179 -4.68 -2.01 4.78
C MET A 179 -4.98 -0.53 4.51
N ILE A 180 -6.27 -0.18 4.43
CA ILE A 180 -6.71 1.22 4.25
C ILE A 180 -6.26 2.08 5.42
N LYS A 181 -6.50 1.63 6.65
CA LYS A 181 -6.11 2.35 7.87
C LYS A 181 -4.59 2.58 7.92
N PHE A 182 -3.81 1.56 7.57
CA PHE A 182 -2.34 1.66 7.53
C PHE A 182 -1.87 2.65 6.47
N THR A 183 -2.48 2.61 5.27
CA THR A 183 -2.16 3.52 4.17
C THR A 183 -2.48 4.98 4.52
N ASP A 184 -3.65 5.22 5.12
CA ASP A 184 -4.06 6.56 5.55
C ASP A 184 -3.14 7.08 6.67
N LEU A 185 -2.72 6.23 7.62
CA LEU A 185 -1.76 6.59 8.67
C LEU A 185 -0.39 6.94 8.08
N LYS A 186 0.11 6.14 7.12
CA LYS A 186 1.40 6.40 6.44
C LYS A 186 1.36 7.74 5.73
N LYS A 187 0.31 8.02 4.94
CA LYS A 187 0.10 9.32 4.28
C LYS A 187 0.09 10.49 5.26
N SER A 188 -0.49 10.32 6.45
CA SER A 188 -0.49 11.38 7.47
C SER A 188 0.91 11.67 8.01
N LYS A 189 1.71 10.63 8.29
CA LYS A 189 3.11 10.77 8.73
C LYS A 189 3.99 11.41 7.66
N ASP A 190 3.85 10.99 6.40
CA ASP A 190 4.62 11.54 5.28
C ASP A 190 4.35 13.04 5.08
N ARG A 191 3.11 13.50 5.29
CA ARG A 191 2.77 14.94 5.24
C ARG A 191 3.45 15.72 6.35
N VAL A 192 3.46 15.19 7.58
CA VAL A 192 4.14 15.83 8.72
C VAL A 192 5.65 15.91 8.45
N LEU A 193 6.25 14.82 7.97
CA LEU A 193 7.68 14.80 7.63
C LEU A 193 8.02 15.85 6.57
N LYS A 194 7.26 15.91 5.47
CA LYS A 194 7.45 16.92 4.43
C LYS A 194 7.29 18.36 4.95
N SER A 195 6.36 18.58 5.88
CA SER A 195 6.20 19.90 6.51
C SER A 195 7.40 20.29 7.38
N LEU A 196 8.00 19.33 8.07
CA LEU A 196 9.22 19.53 8.86
C LEU A 196 10.43 19.80 7.97
N GLU A 197 10.59 19.07 6.87
CA GLU A 197 11.64 19.32 5.87
C GLU A 197 11.57 20.76 5.36
N ILE A 198 10.38 21.23 4.96
CA ILE A 198 10.17 22.61 4.52
C ILE A 198 10.50 23.62 5.64
N MET A 199 10.15 23.31 6.89
CA MET A 199 10.43 24.19 8.03
C MET A 199 11.94 24.30 8.31
N ILE A 200 12.65 23.17 8.27
CA ILE A 200 14.12 23.11 8.43
C ILE A 200 14.81 23.88 7.31
N ASP A 201 14.42 23.65 6.05
CA ASP A 201 14.98 24.39 4.89
C ASP A 201 14.80 25.89 5.02
N ASN A 202 13.63 26.34 5.49
CA ASN A 202 13.36 27.76 5.71
C ASN A 202 14.19 28.33 6.86
N TYR A 203 14.38 27.56 7.93
CA TYR A 203 15.21 27.98 9.06
C TYR A 203 16.67 28.14 8.64
N LEU A 204 17.24 27.15 7.95
CA LEU A 204 18.63 27.19 7.45
C LEU A 204 18.86 28.37 6.49
N LYS A 205 17.94 28.61 5.55
CA LYS A 205 18.02 29.77 4.63
C LYS A 205 17.97 31.12 5.36
N ASN A 206 17.27 31.19 6.49
CA ASN A 206 17.18 32.41 7.28
C ASN A 206 18.45 32.63 8.11
N GLU A 207 19.03 31.57 8.70
CA GLU A 207 20.32 31.65 9.37
C GLU A 207 21.43 32.12 8.42
N GLU A 208 21.55 31.52 7.23
CA GLU A 208 22.55 31.95 6.22
C GLU A 208 22.41 33.43 5.85
N LYS A 209 21.17 33.92 5.72
CA LYS A 209 20.90 35.35 5.46
C LYS A 209 21.29 36.22 6.64
N MET A 210 21.02 35.80 7.86
CA MET A 210 21.39 36.54 9.06
C MET A 210 22.91 36.62 9.21
N GLU A 211 23.61 35.51 9.04
CA GLU A 211 25.07 35.45 9.06
C GLU A 211 25.68 36.37 7.99
N LYS A 212 25.17 36.29 6.75
CA LYS A 212 25.62 37.18 5.67
C LYS A 212 25.38 38.66 6.00
N ASN A 213 24.22 39.00 6.53
CA ASN A 213 23.90 40.38 6.93
C ASN A 213 24.82 40.89 8.06
N ILE A 214 25.17 40.03 9.02
CA ILE A 214 26.12 40.38 10.08
C ILE A 214 27.51 40.58 9.49
N PHE A 215 27.96 39.66 8.64
CA PHE A 215 29.25 39.73 7.96
C PHE A 215 29.37 41.02 7.13
N ASP A 216 28.38 41.31 6.28
CA ASP A 216 28.35 42.53 5.47
C ASP A 216 28.43 43.81 6.33
N LYS A 217 27.72 43.84 7.47
CA LYS A 217 27.78 44.97 8.42
C LYS A 217 29.15 45.13 9.07
N VAL A 218 29.81 44.02 9.43
CA VAL A 218 31.17 44.04 10.00
C VAL A 218 32.14 44.54 8.94
N THR A 219 32.12 43.98 7.74
CA THR A 219 33.00 44.41 6.63
C THR A 219 32.81 45.89 6.27
N MET A 220 31.57 46.38 6.22
CA MET A 220 31.32 47.82 5.97
C MET A 220 31.90 48.72 7.07
N ASN A 221 31.81 48.31 8.33
CA ASN A 221 32.40 49.03 9.45
C ASN A 221 33.93 49.04 9.38
N ASP A 222 34.56 47.93 9.00
CA ASP A 222 36.02 47.85 8.83
C ASP A 222 36.51 48.76 7.70
N VAL A 223 35.84 48.73 6.54
CA VAL A 223 36.14 49.64 5.41
C VAL A 223 35.95 51.11 5.81
N GLU A 224 34.91 51.43 6.58
CA GLU A 224 34.69 52.78 7.10
C GLU A 224 35.82 53.20 8.06
N LYS A 225 36.22 52.31 8.96
CA LYS A 225 37.33 52.53 9.90
C LYS A 225 38.65 52.78 9.16
N ASP A 226 38.98 51.97 8.16
CA ASP A 226 40.20 52.11 7.37
C ASP A 226 40.23 53.43 6.61
N LYS A 227 39.11 53.85 6.00
CA LYS A 227 39.00 55.16 5.34
C LYS A 227 39.28 56.32 6.30
N LEU A 228 38.80 56.23 7.54
CA LEU A 228 39.05 57.25 8.57
C LEU A 228 40.52 57.30 8.95
N ILE A 229 41.15 56.13 9.15
CA ILE A 229 42.58 56.02 9.50
C ILE A 229 43.46 56.56 8.35
N GLU A 230 43.18 56.16 7.11
CA GLU A 230 43.90 56.63 5.93
C GLU A 230 43.71 58.15 5.72
N GLY A 231 42.50 58.66 5.93
CA GLY A 231 42.23 60.10 5.91
C GLY A 231 43.05 60.85 6.95
N LEU A 232 43.12 60.34 8.18
CA LEU A 232 43.95 60.93 9.24
C LEU A 232 45.44 60.93 8.85
N LYS A 233 45.98 59.80 8.37
CA LYS A 233 47.38 59.69 7.95
C LYS A 233 47.72 60.69 6.83
N ARG A 234 46.89 60.79 5.78
CA ARG A 234 47.11 61.72 4.65
C ARG A 234 47.14 63.18 5.07
N ASN A 235 46.43 63.52 6.14
CA ASN A 235 46.29 64.88 6.64
C ASN A 235 47.13 65.15 7.90
N ALA A 236 48.18 64.34 8.13
CA ALA A 236 49.07 64.45 9.27
C ALA A 236 48.32 64.54 10.62
N PHE A 237 47.26 63.74 10.75
CA PHE A 237 46.41 63.63 11.94
C PHE A 237 45.63 64.91 12.31
N SER A 238 45.59 65.92 11.43
CA SER A 238 44.75 67.10 11.63
C SER A 238 43.27 66.77 11.44
N LEU A 239 42.49 66.83 12.53
CA LEU A 239 41.05 66.55 12.52
C LEU A 239 40.26 67.49 11.59
N SER A 240 40.63 68.77 11.51
CA SER A 240 39.94 69.74 10.66
C SER A 240 40.20 69.47 9.17
N ASN A 241 41.44 69.15 8.81
CA ASN A 241 41.81 68.84 7.42
C ASN A 241 41.24 67.50 6.98
N THR A 242 41.30 66.49 7.85
CA THR A 242 40.72 65.16 7.60
C THR A 242 39.21 65.22 7.40
N ALA A 243 38.49 66.02 8.20
CA ALA A 243 37.04 66.19 8.05
C ALA A 243 36.71 66.82 6.68
N LYS A 244 37.49 67.82 6.26
CA LYS A 244 37.34 68.48 4.95
C LYS A 244 37.67 67.54 3.79
N ASP A 245 38.76 66.78 3.88
CA ASP A 245 39.20 65.78 2.88
C ASP A 245 38.16 64.68 2.70
N LEU A 246 37.62 64.15 3.79
CA LEU A 246 36.59 63.10 3.75
C LEU A 246 35.16 63.64 3.52
N GLY A 247 35.00 64.95 3.25
CA GLY A 247 33.72 65.58 2.92
C GLY A 247 32.67 65.52 4.03
N MET A 248 33.08 65.56 5.31
CA MET A 248 32.17 65.46 6.46
C MET A 248 32.41 66.57 7.49
N SER A 249 31.43 66.80 8.38
CA SER A 249 31.63 67.75 9.48
C SER A 249 32.63 67.22 10.51
N ARG A 250 33.35 68.13 11.19
CA ARG A 250 34.31 67.77 12.26
C ARG A 250 33.63 67.00 13.40
N THR A 251 32.37 67.33 13.72
CA THR A 251 31.56 66.63 14.72
C THR A 251 31.18 65.21 14.28
N THR A 252 30.91 65.00 12.98
CA THR A 252 30.65 63.67 12.42
C THR A 252 31.91 62.82 12.44
N LEU A 253 33.05 63.39 12.05
CA LEU A 253 34.35 62.72 12.13
C LEU A 253 34.65 62.27 13.56
N TRP A 254 34.55 63.19 14.54
CA TRP A 254 34.80 62.87 15.95
C TRP A 254 33.89 61.76 16.48
N ARG A 255 32.58 61.79 16.16
CA ARG A 255 31.64 60.73 16.54
C ARG A 255 32.02 59.38 15.93
N LYS A 256 32.47 59.35 14.68
CA LYS A 256 32.92 58.13 14.01
C LYS A 256 34.24 57.60 14.58
N LEU A 257 35.22 58.46 14.85
CA LEU A 257 36.47 58.07 15.52
C LEU A 257 36.19 57.48 16.90
N LYS A 258 35.30 58.10 17.68
CA LYS A 258 34.86 57.57 18.98
C LYS A 258 34.12 56.24 18.84
N LYS A 259 33.21 56.09 17.86
CA LYS A 259 32.51 54.83 17.55
C LYS A 259 33.50 53.68 17.30
N PHE A 260 34.61 53.96 16.62
CA PHE A 260 35.63 52.96 16.28
C PHE A 260 36.83 52.91 17.25
N ASN A 261 36.74 53.66 18.36
CA ASN A 261 37.79 53.78 19.38
C ASN A 261 39.17 54.16 18.81
N ILE A 262 39.19 55.04 17.80
CA ILE A 262 40.43 55.60 17.24
C ILE A 262 40.81 56.84 18.06
N ILE A 263 41.98 56.82 18.67
CA ILE A 263 42.54 57.93 19.44
C ILE A 263 43.57 58.64 18.57
N VAL A 264 43.48 59.97 18.51
CA VAL A 264 44.41 60.84 17.80
C VAL A 264 44.97 61.80 18.84
N GLU A 265 46.26 61.64 19.16
CA GLU A 265 47.00 62.53 20.07
C GLU A 265 47.67 63.68 19.31
#